data_AF-A0A2V9JZQ6-F1
#
_entry.id   AF-A0A2V9JZQ6-F1
#
_cell.length_a   1.000
_cell.length_b   1.000
_cell.length_c   1.000
_cell.angle_alpha   90.00
_cell.angle_beta   90.00
_cell.angle_gamma   90.00
#
_symmetry.space_group_name_H-M   'P 1'
#
loop_
_entity.id
_entity.type
_entity.pdbx_description
1 polymer ?
#
loop_
_entity_poly.entity_id
_entity_poly.type
_entity_poly.pdbx_seq_one_letter_code
_entity_poly.pdbx_strand_id
1 'polypeptide(L)'
;MWIDIPEVLGRGYRTFLYERIAGLQPDSVILMNSGIDNGTHYRVDWAWPSDLISLETTLPPPSGHVKWREIEGKRYYLPGELNNPIGKEWFYVEGDPPRPDEELLSMLVESRGRGVNFLLDVPPDQHGLIPDKSRDALTRLGKDASL
;
A
#
# COMPACT_ATOMS: atom_id res chain seq x y z
N MET A 1 5.46 -4.78 8.49
CA MET A 1 4.31 -5.66 8.80
C MET A 1 3.06 -5.01 8.27
N TRP A 2 2.26 -5.71 7.46
CA TRP A 2 1.02 -5.22 6.88
C TRP A 2 -0.14 -5.98 7.51
N ILE A 3 -1.02 -5.30 8.24
CA ILE A 3 -2.15 -5.90 8.94
C ILE A 3 -3.40 -5.51 8.18
N ASP A 4 -3.95 -6.48 7.45
CA ASP A 4 -5.16 -6.29 6.68
C ASP A 4 -6.41 -6.37 7.58
N ILE A 5 -7.45 -5.64 7.20
CA ILE A 5 -8.76 -5.60 7.87
C ILE A 5 -8.59 -5.33 9.40
N PRO A 6 -7.88 -4.27 9.82
CA PRO A 6 -7.55 -4.05 11.23
C PRO A 6 -8.77 -3.64 12.08
N GLU A 7 -9.89 -3.29 11.47
CA GLU A 7 -11.12 -2.90 12.16
C GLU A 7 -11.73 -4.03 13.00
N VAL A 8 -11.58 -5.29 12.56
CA VAL A 8 -12.17 -6.45 13.27
C VAL A 8 -11.50 -6.72 14.62
N LEU A 9 -10.29 -6.22 14.81
CA LEU A 9 -9.50 -6.41 16.03
C LEU A 9 -9.95 -5.49 17.17
N GLY A 10 -10.62 -4.37 16.83
CA GLY A 10 -10.88 -3.30 17.77
C GLY A 10 -9.60 -2.58 18.25
N ARG A 11 -9.77 -1.37 18.78
CA ARG A 11 -8.63 -0.48 19.09
C ARG A 11 -7.65 -1.06 20.12
N GLY A 12 -8.15 -1.72 21.16
CA GLY A 12 -7.31 -2.28 22.22
C GLY A 12 -6.35 -3.35 21.68
N TYR A 13 -6.86 -4.28 20.88
CA TYR A 13 -6.04 -5.35 20.32
C TYR A 13 -5.08 -4.83 19.24
N ARG A 14 -5.50 -3.86 18.41
CA ARG A 14 -4.57 -3.18 17.48
C ARG A 14 -3.39 -2.53 18.20
N THR A 15 -3.64 -1.87 19.32
CA THR A 15 -2.60 -1.23 20.13
C THR A 15 -1.63 -2.27 20.70
N PHE A 16 -2.17 -3.32 21.33
CA PHE A 16 -1.36 -4.44 21.82
C PHE A 16 -0.51 -5.08 20.72
N LEU A 17 -1.09 -5.32 19.54
CA LEU A 17 -0.42 -5.95 18.42
C LEU A 17 0.71 -5.05 17.87
N TYR A 18 0.44 -3.76 17.69
CA TYR A 18 1.45 -2.78 17.29
C TYR A 18 2.63 -2.76 18.26
N GLU A 19 2.36 -2.61 19.57
CA GLU A 19 3.41 -2.59 20.61
C GLU A 19 4.19 -3.90 20.66
N ARG A 20 3.51 -5.04 20.47
CA ARG A 20 4.16 -6.35 20.45
C ARG A 20 5.10 -6.50 19.25
N ILE A 21 4.68 -6.08 18.06
CA ILE A 21 5.51 -6.13 16.85
C ILE A 21 6.69 -5.17 16.99
N ALA A 22 6.44 -3.93 17.40
CA ALA A 22 7.49 -2.93 17.60
C ALA A 22 8.52 -3.37 18.65
N GLY A 23 8.08 -4.03 19.73
CA GLY A 23 8.99 -4.58 20.74
C GLY A 23 9.82 -5.77 20.25
N LEU A 24 9.32 -6.57 19.30
CA LEU A 24 10.03 -7.70 18.72
C LEU A 24 10.99 -7.30 17.60
N GLN A 25 10.61 -6.32 16.78
CA GLN A 25 11.34 -5.85 15.62
C GLN A 25 11.23 -4.32 15.53
N PRO A 26 12.06 -3.58 16.29
CA PRO A 26 11.90 -2.13 16.46
C PRO A 26 12.12 -1.31 15.18
N ASP A 27 12.84 -1.86 14.20
CA ASP A 27 13.07 -1.20 12.91
C ASP A 27 12.00 -1.54 11.86
N SER A 28 11.02 -2.38 12.21
CA SER A 28 9.92 -2.71 11.30
C SER A 28 8.92 -1.56 11.23
N VAL A 29 8.55 -1.20 10.01
CA VAL A 29 7.40 -0.34 9.73
C VAL A 29 6.12 -1.18 9.82
N ILE A 30 5.14 -0.73 10.59
CA ILE A 30 3.85 -1.40 10.84
C ILE A 30 2.73 -0.61 10.18
N LEU A 31 2.04 -1.26 9.25
CA LEU A 31 0.88 -0.72 8.56
C LEU A 31 -0.37 -1.43 9.06
N MET A 32 -1.36 -0.66 9.51
CA MET A 32 -2.75 -1.09 9.64
C MET A 32 -3.52 -0.61 8.42
N ASN A 33 -4.13 -1.54 7.68
CA ASN A 33 -4.77 -1.19 6.42
C ASN A 33 -5.89 -0.16 6.62
N SER A 34 -5.79 0.98 5.94
CA SER A 34 -6.75 2.08 6.02
C SER A 34 -7.93 1.93 5.05
N GLY A 35 -7.93 0.89 4.20
CA GLY A 35 -8.95 0.68 3.18
C GLY A 35 -8.69 1.49 1.92
N ILE A 36 -9.65 1.40 0.99
CA ILE A 36 -9.70 2.19 -0.25
C ILE A 36 -10.09 3.65 0.09
N ASP A 37 -9.10 4.55 0.09
CA ASP A 37 -9.29 5.99 0.28
C ASP A 37 -8.13 6.77 -0.37
N ASN A 38 -8.34 8.05 -0.70
CA ASN A 38 -7.27 8.90 -1.24
C ASN A 38 -6.31 9.43 -0.16
N GLY A 39 -6.45 8.98 1.09
CA GLY A 39 -5.62 9.35 2.22
C GLY A 39 -5.92 10.73 2.77
N THR A 40 -6.92 11.47 2.29
CA THR A 40 -7.24 12.80 2.84
C THR A 40 -7.71 12.70 4.28
N HIS A 41 -8.54 11.69 4.57
CA HIS A 41 -9.06 11.43 5.91
C HIS A 41 -8.43 10.16 6.47
N TYR A 42 -7.83 10.27 7.67
CA TYR A 42 -7.31 9.10 8.36
C TYR A 42 -8.29 8.66 9.45
N ARG A 43 -8.81 7.44 9.32
CA ARG A 43 -9.82 6.88 10.24
C ARG A 43 -9.15 6.27 11.48
N VAL A 44 -8.99 7.10 12.51
CA VAL A 44 -8.30 6.71 13.77
C VAL A 44 -9.00 5.53 14.44
N ASP A 45 -10.32 5.51 14.45
CA ASP A 45 -11.15 4.42 14.98
C ASP A 45 -11.02 3.11 14.19
N TRP A 46 -10.50 3.15 12.96
CA TRP A 46 -10.34 2.00 12.07
C TRP A 46 -8.91 1.46 12.03
N ALA A 47 -7.93 2.32 11.78
CA ALA A 47 -6.56 1.89 11.44
C ALA A 47 -5.50 2.34 12.47
N TRP A 48 -5.83 3.11 13.51
CA TRP A 48 -4.82 3.51 14.50
C TRP A 48 -4.57 2.39 15.53
N PRO A 49 -3.31 2.15 15.97
CA PRO A 49 -2.05 2.82 15.57
C PRO A 49 -1.37 2.22 14.32
N SER A 50 -0.73 3.09 13.51
CA SER A 50 -0.03 2.73 12.27
C SER A 50 1.13 3.70 12.02
N ASP A 51 2.19 3.24 11.35
CA ASP A 51 3.35 4.07 10.96
C ASP A 51 3.14 4.80 9.63
N LEU A 52 2.22 4.33 8.80
CA LEU A 52 1.89 4.87 7.48
C LEU A 52 0.43 4.57 7.10
N ILE A 53 -0.03 5.16 6.00
CA ILE A 53 -1.40 5.06 5.50
C ILE A 53 -1.38 4.31 4.16
N SER A 54 -2.04 3.16 4.09
CA SER A 54 -2.37 2.54 2.80
C SER A 54 -3.52 3.28 2.14
N LEU A 55 -3.49 3.34 0.80
CA LEU A 55 -4.49 4.06 0.00
C LEU A 55 -5.35 3.15 -0.85
N GLU A 56 -4.89 1.92 -1.09
CA GLU A 56 -5.54 0.87 -1.88
C GLU A 56 -6.21 1.39 -3.14
N THR A 57 -5.48 1.35 -4.26
CA THR A 57 -5.97 1.70 -5.61
C THR A 57 -6.38 3.15 -5.85
N THR A 58 -6.48 3.99 -4.81
CA THR A 58 -6.90 5.38 -4.93
C THR A 58 -5.72 6.33 -4.72
N LEU A 59 -5.35 7.08 -5.76
CA LEU A 59 -4.29 8.08 -5.65
C LEU A 59 -4.69 9.23 -4.69
N PRO A 60 -3.71 9.85 -3.99
CA PRO A 60 -3.95 11.10 -3.27
C PRO A 60 -4.48 12.20 -4.18
N PRO A 61 -5.03 13.31 -3.64
CA PRO A 61 -5.38 14.47 -4.45
C PRO A 61 -4.18 14.99 -5.28
N PRO A 62 -4.40 15.74 -6.39
CA PRO A 62 -3.31 16.34 -7.17
C PRO A 62 -2.38 17.27 -6.36
N SER A 63 -2.87 17.81 -5.24
CA SER A 63 -2.07 18.59 -4.29
C SER A 63 -1.06 17.75 -3.48
N GLY A 64 -1.12 16.42 -3.58
CA GLY A 64 -0.26 15.47 -2.89
C GLY A 64 -0.80 14.96 -1.55
N HIS A 65 -0.12 13.95 -1.00
CA HIS A 65 -0.45 13.33 0.29
C HIS A 65 -0.03 14.19 1.49
N VAL A 66 -0.93 14.31 2.48
CA VAL A 66 -0.66 15.00 3.74
C VAL A 66 0.01 14.03 4.73
N LYS A 67 1.32 14.22 4.91
CA LYS A 67 2.19 13.36 5.73
C LYS A 67 2.18 13.68 7.21
N TRP A 68 1.95 14.94 7.60
CA TRP A 68 1.93 15.33 9.01
C TRP A 68 0.50 15.47 9.50
N ARG A 69 0.12 14.72 10.54
CA ARG A 69 -1.24 14.70 11.07
C ARG A 69 -1.26 14.89 12.57
N GLU A 70 -2.31 15.53 13.05
CA GLU A 70 -2.61 15.57 14.48
C GLU A 70 -3.59 14.45 14.81
N ILE A 71 -3.20 13.57 15.74
CA ILE A 71 -4.03 12.49 16.26
C ILE A 71 -3.99 12.62 17.78
N GLU A 72 -5.17 12.87 18.37
CA GLU A 72 -5.33 12.92 19.83
C GLU A 72 -4.36 13.89 20.53
N GLY A 73 -4.20 15.08 19.95
CA GLY A 73 -3.35 16.15 20.48
C GLY A 73 -1.84 15.93 20.28
N LYS A 74 -1.45 14.92 19.50
CA LYS A 74 -0.04 14.66 19.16
C LYS A 74 0.17 14.69 17.65
N ARG A 75 1.32 15.21 17.23
CA ARG A 75 1.70 15.32 15.82
C ARG A 75 2.52 14.10 15.39
N TYR A 76 2.05 13.39 14.37
CA TYR A 76 2.69 12.21 13.82
C TYR A 76 3.06 12.42 12.35
N TYR A 77 4.13 11.77 11.92
CA TYR A 77 4.50 11.63 10.52
C TYR A 77 3.96 10.30 10.00
N LEU A 78 3.02 10.35 9.06
CA LEU A 78 2.34 9.23 8.44
C LEU A 78 2.48 9.33 6.91
N PRO A 79 3.58 8.79 6.33
CA PRO A 79 3.71 8.72 4.88
C PRO A 79 2.60 7.85 4.27
N GLY A 80 2.39 7.97 2.97
CA GLY A 80 1.39 7.18 2.25
C GLY A 80 2.03 6.07 1.43
N GLU A 81 1.29 4.99 1.24
CA GLU A 81 1.59 3.88 0.34
C GLU A 81 0.39 3.68 -0.59
N LEU A 82 0.56 3.92 -1.89
CA LEU A 82 -0.37 3.44 -2.90
C LEU A 82 -0.04 1.99 -3.20
N ASN A 83 -0.95 1.09 -2.89
CA ASN A 83 -0.86 -0.31 -3.26
C ASN A 83 -1.91 -0.68 -4.32
N ASN A 84 -1.54 -1.51 -5.28
CA ASN A 84 -2.41 -1.97 -6.37
C ASN A 84 -1.91 -3.32 -6.91
N PRO A 85 -2.78 -4.24 -7.38
CA PRO A 85 -2.33 -5.42 -8.14
C PRO A 85 -1.65 -5.04 -9.45
N ILE A 86 -0.94 -5.96 -10.08
CA ILE A 86 -0.39 -5.77 -11.44
C ILE A 86 -1.47 -5.99 -12.51
N GLY A 87 -2.38 -6.94 -12.29
CA GLY A 87 -3.60 -7.18 -13.05
C GLY A 87 -4.77 -6.42 -12.42
N LYS A 88 -5.97 -7.00 -12.41
CA LYS A 88 -7.15 -6.45 -11.70
C LYS A 88 -7.36 -7.08 -10.34
N GLU A 89 -6.85 -8.29 -10.14
CA GLU A 89 -7.07 -9.10 -8.95
C GLU A 89 -5.81 -9.15 -8.06
N TRP A 90 -6.00 -9.14 -6.74
CA TRP A 90 -4.92 -9.31 -5.74
C TRP A 90 -4.40 -10.76 -5.66
N PHE A 91 -5.17 -11.70 -6.17
CA PHE A 91 -4.80 -13.11 -6.24
C PHE A 91 -4.78 -13.55 -7.70
N TYR A 92 -4.07 -14.64 -7.97
CA TYR A 92 -3.99 -15.16 -9.32
C TYR A 92 -5.37 -15.63 -9.80
N VAL A 93 -5.79 -15.07 -10.93
CA VAL A 93 -6.99 -15.46 -11.67
C VAL A 93 -6.58 -15.71 -13.13
N GLU A 94 -6.95 -16.89 -13.65
CA GLU A 94 -6.72 -17.23 -15.05
C GLU A 94 -7.41 -16.19 -15.95
N GLY A 95 -6.68 -15.66 -16.93
CA GLY A 95 -7.19 -14.60 -17.80
C GLY A 95 -7.16 -13.18 -17.22
N ASP A 96 -6.49 -12.93 -16.08
CA ASP A 96 -6.18 -11.58 -15.58
C ASP A 96 -4.72 -11.19 -15.91
N PRO A 97 -4.43 -10.70 -17.13
CA PRO A 97 -3.08 -10.29 -17.49
C PRO A 97 -2.66 -9.01 -16.74
N PRO A 98 -1.34 -8.72 -16.67
CA PRO A 98 -0.86 -7.40 -16.27
C PRO A 98 -1.58 -6.28 -17.03
N ARG A 99 -1.82 -5.16 -16.34
CA ARG A 99 -2.26 -3.91 -16.96
C ARG A 99 -1.28 -3.46 -18.05
N PRO A 100 -1.74 -2.65 -19.02
CA PRO A 100 -0.86 -2.08 -20.04
C PRO A 100 0.34 -1.34 -19.44
N ASP A 101 1.47 -1.40 -20.13
CA ASP A 101 2.73 -0.81 -19.66
C ASP A 101 2.59 0.70 -19.34
N GLU A 102 1.86 1.45 -20.17
CA GLU A 102 1.58 2.87 -19.95
C GLU A 102 0.78 3.13 -18.67
N GLU A 103 -0.16 2.25 -18.33
CA GLU A 103 -0.96 2.36 -17.11
C GLU A 103 -0.10 2.09 -15.87
N LEU A 104 0.71 1.03 -15.90
CA LEU A 104 1.66 0.70 -14.82
C LEU A 104 2.68 1.82 -14.60
N LEU A 105 3.19 2.41 -15.69
CA LEU A 105 4.10 3.55 -15.63
C LEU A 105 3.40 4.78 -15.04
N SER A 106 2.17 5.08 -15.47
CA SER A 106 1.37 6.19 -14.90
C SER A 106 1.17 6.02 -13.41
N MET A 107 0.79 4.82 -12.95
CA MET A 107 0.62 4.53 -11.52
C MET A 107 1.88 4.79 -10.72
N LEU A 108 3.04 4.36 -11.20
CA LEU A 108 4.34 4.60 -10.57
C LEU A 108 4.73 6.09 -10.56
N VAL A 109 4.58 6.79 -11.68
CA VAL A 109 4.96 8.19 -11.82
C VAL A 109 4.03 9.09 -10.99
N GLU A 110 2.73 8.86 -11.06
CA GLU A 110 1.73 9.65 -10.33
C GLU A 110 1.80 9.43 -8.82
N SER A 111 1.99 8.19 -8.35
CA SER A 111 2.17 7.92 -6.91
C SER A 111 3.37 8.67 -6.35
N ARG A 112 4.53 8.57 -7.02
CA ARG A 112 5.74 9.32 -6.65
C ARG A 112 5.51 10.83 -6.73
N GLY A 113 4.88 11.32 -7.80
CA GLY A 113 4.55 12.73 -7.99
C GLY A 113 3.62 13.29 -6.91
N ARG A 114 2.72 12.46 -6.38
CA ARG A 114 1.81 12.80 -5.27
C ARG A 114 2.42 12.53 -3.88
N GLY A 115 3.69 12.13 -3.84
CA GLY A 115 4.50 12.04 -2.61
C GLY A 115 4.25 10.81 -1.75
N VAL A 116 3.83 9.70 -2.36
CA VAL A 116 3.61 8.40 -1.70
C VAL A 116 4.49 7.31 -2.29
N ASN A 117 4.74 6.27 -1.50
CA ASN A 117 5.39 5.06 -1.99
C ASN A 117 4.43 4.27 -2.88
N PHE A 118 4.97 3.47 -3.80
CA PHE A 118 4.20 2.58 -4.65
C PHE A 118 4.54 1.12 -4.34
N LEU A 119 3.51 0.35 -4.00
CA LEU A 119 3.59 -1.09 -3.81
C LEU A 119 2.76 -1.76 -4.92
N LEU A 120 3.42 -2.54 -5.76
CA LEU A 120 2.77 -3.28 -6.83
C LEU A 120 2.68 -4.76 -6.42
N ASP A 121 1.46 -5.25 -6.24
CA ASP A 121 1.20 -6.65 -5.95
C ASP A 121 1.29 -7.50 -7.23
N VAL A 122 1.90 -8.68 -7.12
CA VAL A 122 2.18 -9.57 -8.25
C VAL A 122 1.90 -11.00 -7.80
N PRO A 123 0.69 -11.52 -8.04
CA PRO A 123 0.31 -12.82 -7.49
C PRO A 123 1.02 -13.97 -8.21
N PRO A 124 1.55 -14.96 -7.46
CA PRO A 124 2.04 -16.20 -8.05
C PRO A 124 0.87 -17.08 -8.53
N ASP A 125 1.12 -17.90 -9.55
CA ASP A 125 0.16 -18.88 -10.06
C ASP A 125 -0.02 -20.08 -9.11
N GLN A 126 -0.83 -21.05 -9.53
CA GLN A 126 -1.10 -22.27 -8.75
C GLN A 126 0.12 -23.20 -8.58
N HIS A 127 1.22 -22.94 -9.29
CA HIS A 127 2.50 -23.64 -9.12
C HIS A 127 3.46 -22.87 -8.19
N GLY A 128 3.05 -21.71 -7.68
CA GLY A 128 3.88 -20.84 -6.84
C GLY A 128 4.89 -20.02 -7.63
N LEU A 129 4.68 -19.83 -8.94
CA LEU A 129 5.57 -19.08 -9.82
C LEU A 129 4.94 -17.76 -10.23
N ILE A 130 5.74 -16.70 -10.34
CA ILE A 130 5.28 -15.45 -10.95
C ILE A 130 5.08 -15.69 -12.45
N PRO A 131 3.88 -15.45 -13.01
CA PRO A 131 3.63 -15.67 -14.44
C PRO A 131 4.61 -14.91 -15.34
N ASP A 132 5.02 -15.52 -16.46
CA ASP A 132 5.98 -14.91 -17.39
C ASP A 132 5.51 -13.55 -17.91
N LYS A 133 4.22 -13.41 -18.21
CA LYS A 133 3.64 -12.12 -18.64
C LYS A 133 3.86 -11.02 -17.59
N SER A 134 3.71 -11.34 -16.30
CA SER A 134 3.95 -10.40 -15.20
C SER A 134 5.43 -10.06 -15.05
N ARG A 135 6.32 -11.06 -15.17
CA ARG A 135 7.78 -10.84 -15.17
C ARG A 135 8.23 -9.93 -16.32
N ASP A 136 7.69 -10.14 -17.51
CA ASP A 136 7.99 -9.34 -18.69
C ASP A 136 7.47 -7.91 -18.53
N ALA A 137 6.26 -7.72 -17.98
CA ALA A 137 5.69 -6.40 -17.69
C ALA A 137 6.54 -5.63 -16.66
N LEU A 138 6.97 -6.27 -15.58
CA LEU A 138 7.88 -5.65 -14.59
C LEU A 138 9.21 -5.24 -15.21
N THR A 139 9.75 -6.07 -16.11
CA THR A 139 11.00 -5.76 -16.82
C THR A 139 10.84 -4.55 -17.73
N ARG A 140 9.71 -4.41 -18.42
CA ARG A 140 9.40 -3.23 -19.24
C ARG A 140 9.19 -1.99 -18.37
N LEU A 141 8.40 -2.10 -17.31
CA LEU A 141 8.19 -1.02 -16.34
C LEU A 141 9.51 -0.49 -15.76
N GLY A 142 10.44 -1.37 -15.38
CA GLY A 142 11.76 -0.95 -14.89
C GLY A 142 12.55 -0.16 -15.93
N LYS A 143 12.55 -0.61 -17.19
CA LYS A 143 13.20 0.12 -18.30
C LYS A 143 12.56 1.47 -18.54
N ASP A 144 11.22 1.52 -18.64
CA ASP A 144 10.48 2.73 -18.95
C ASP A 144 10.57 3.77 -17.81
N ALA A 145 10.67 3.30 -16.56
CA ALA A 145 10.85 4.12 -15.37
C ALA A 145 12.32 4.45 -15.06
N SER A 146 13.28 3.93 -15.84
CA SER A 146 14.73 4.08 -15.59
C SER A 146 15.17 3.63 -14.19
N LEU A 147 14.69 2.46 -13.75
CA LEU A 147 15.02 1.80 -12.48
C LEU A 147 16.08 0.70 -12.64
#